data_AF-Q69YR8-F1
#
_entry.id   AF-Q69YR8-F1
#
_cell.length_a   1.000
_cell.length_b   1.000
_cell.length_c   1.000
_cell.angle_alpha   90.00
_cell.angle_beta   90.00
_cell.angle_gamma   90.00
#
_symmetry.space_group_name_H-M   'P 1'
#
loop_
_entity.id
_entity.type
_entity.pdbx_description
1 polymer ?
#
loop_
_entity_poly.entity_id
_entity_poly.type
_entity_poly.pdbx_seq_one_letter_code
_entity_poly.pdbx_strand_id
1 'polypeptide(L)' 'QKGGVASGFKHVVPNEVVVQRLFQVKGRRVVRATEVPVSWESFNNGDCFILDLGN' A
#
# COMPACT_ATOMS: atom_id res chain seq x y z
N GLN A 1 -4.92 2.00 -6.64
CA GLN A 1 -5.42 3.40 -6.76
C GLN A 1 -5.57 3.93 -5.35
N LYS A 2 -5.01 5.09 -5.00
CA LYS A 2 -5.23 5.67 -3.67
C LYS A 2 -6.72 5.99 -3.51
N GLY A 3 -7.35 5.30 -2.57
CA GLY A 3 -8.76 5.42 -2.29
C GLY A 3 -9.12 6.52 -1.29
N GLY A 4 -10.32 6.39 -0.72
CA GLY A 4 -11.00 7.36 0.13
C GLY A 4 -12.53 7.16 0.04
N VAL A 5 -13.29 8.06 0.65
CA VAL A 5 -14.77 7.98 0.71
C VAL A 5 -15.39 7.86 -0.69
N ALA A 6 -14.89 8.62 -1.66
CA ALA A 6 -15.40 8.63 -3.03
C ALA A 6 -15.22 7.28 -3.75
N SER A 7 -14.16 6.54 -3.40
CA SER A 7 -13.87 5.20 -3.93
C SER A 7 -14.43 4.06 -3.07
N GLY A 8 -15.27 4.37 -2.08
CA GLY A 8 -15.98 3.38 -1.26
C GLY A 8 -15.14 2.69 -0.19
N PHE A 9 -13.89 3.10 0.05
CA PHE A 9 -13.07 2.53 1.12
C PHE A 9 -13.58 2.99 2.48
N LYS A 10 -13.93 2.03 3.33
CA LYS A 10 -14.27 2.23 4.74
C LYS A 10 -13.12 1.73 5.60
N HIS A 11 -12.91 2.35 6.77
CA HIS A 11 -11.87 1.94 7.71
C HIS A 11 -12.12 0.54 8.30
N VAL A 12 -13.38 0.10 8.33
CA VAL A 12 -13.76 -1.27 8.70
C VAL A 12 -13.79 -2.12 7.43
N VAL A 13 -12.84 -3.04 7.32
CA VAL A 13 -12.80 -4.04 6.25
C VAL A 13 -13.37 -5.36 6.80
N PRO A 14 -14.37 -6.00 6.14
CA PRO A 14 -14.91 -7.28 6.58
C PRO A 14 -13.86 -8.40 6.42
N ASN A 15 -13.99 -9.45 7.23
CA ASN A 15 -12.96 -10.45 7.57
C ASN A 15 -12.26 -11.22 6.43
N GLU A 16 -12.64 -11.09 5.15
CA GLU A 16 -11.98 -11.79 4.04
C GLU A 16 -12.07 -10.93 2.77
N VAL A 17 -11.16 -9.97 2.64
CA VAL A 17 -10.95 -9.28 1.37
C VAL A 17 -9.63 -9.79 0.80
N VAL A 18 -9.64 -10.20 -0.46
CA VAL A 18 -8.40 -10.46 -1.22
C VAL A 18 -7.62 -9.14 -1.24
N VAL A 19 -6.61 -9.03 -0.37
CA VAL A 19 -5.78 -7.84 -0.26
C VAL A 19 -4.64 -7.98 -1.25
N GLN A 20 -4.48 -6.99 -2.13
CA GLN A 20 -3.30 -6.88 -2.99
C GLN A 20 -2.87 -5.42 -3.06
N ARG A 21 -1.88 -5.06 -2.24
CA ARG A 21 -1.39 -3.68 -2.10
C ARG A 21 0.13 -3.64 -2.06
N LEU A 22 0.73 -2.63 -2.66
CA LEU A 22 2.15 -2.36 -2.55
C LEU A 22 2.35 -1.03 -1.84
N PHE A 23 3.16 -1.03 -0.80
CA PHE A 23 3.55 0.18 -0.08
C PHE A 23 5.03 0.49 -0.31
N GLN A 24 5.32 1.71 -0.73
CA GLN A 24 6.66 2.26 -0.72
C GLN A 24 6.93 2.93 0.63
N VAL A 25 7.98 2.51 1.32
CA VAL A 25 8.36 2.99 2.64
C VAL A 25 9.51 3.98 2.51
N LYS A 26 9.27 5.23 2.91
CA LYS A 26 10.27 6.31 2.84
C LYS A 26 10.34 7.09 4.15
N GLY A 27 11.49 7.74 4.37
CA GLY A 27 11.72 8.66 5.48
C GLY A 27 12.65 8.07 6.54
N ARG A 28 13.57 8.91 7.03
CA ARG A 28 14.59 8.53 8.02
C ARG A 28 14.18 8.82 9.47
N ARG A 29 13.51 9.96 9.71
CA ARG A 29 13.07 10.38 11.04
C ARG A 29 11.58 10.11 11.28
N VAL A 30 10.77 10.33 10.25
CA VAL A 30 9.34 9.98 10.24
C VAL A 30 9.13 9.07 9.06
N VAL A 31 8.83 7.80 9.34
CA VAL A 31 8.58 6.79 8.33
C VAL A 31 7.16 6.93 7.81
N ARG A 32 7.00 6.91 6.48
CA ARG A 32 5.69 6.93 5.81
C ARG A 32 5.62 5.77 4.83
N ALA A 33 4.56 4.98 4.94
CA ALA A 33 4.19 3.97 3.97
C ALA A 33 3.15 4.57 3.02
N THR A 34 3.46 4.61 1.73
CA THR A 34 2.58 5.17 0.70
C THR A 34 2.13 4.06 -0.23
N GLU A 35 0.81 3.87 -0.39
CA GLU A 35 0.28 2.92 -1.36
C GLU A 35 0.62 3.37 -2.79
N VAL A 36 1.20 2.46 -3.56
CA VAL A 36 1.62 2.62 -4.96
C VAL A 36 1.03 1.48 -5.81
N PRO A 37 0.99 1.61 -7.14
CA PRO A 37 0.54 0.52 -8.01
C PRO A 37 1.37 -0.75 -7.79
N VAL A 38 0.71 -1.91 -7.81
CA VAL A 38 1.38 -3.22 -7.73
C VAL A 38 2.00 -3.54 -9.09
N SER A 39 3.20 -3.03 -9.32
CA SER A 39 3.94 -3.19 -10.57
C SER A 39 5.43 -2.96 -10.34
N TRP A 40 6.29 -3.56 -11.18
CA TRP A 40 7.74 -3.42 -11.07
C TRP A 40 8.21 -1.97 -11.27
N GLU A 41 7.48 -1.18 -12.05
CA GLU A 41 7.75 0.24 -12.30
C GLU A 41 7.62 1.11 -11.03
N SER A 42 6.94 0.62 -10.00
CA SER A 42 6.87 1.30 -8.70
C SER A 42 8.15 1.14 -7.87
N PHE A 43 8.99 0.14 -8.17
CA PHE A 43 10.17 -0.21 -7.38
C PHE A 43 11.39 0.63 -7.74
N ASN A 44 12.31 0.75 -6.79
CA ASN A 44 13.64 1.28 -6.99
C ASN A 44 14.61 0.69 -5.96
N ASN A 45 15.92 0.87 -6.17
CA ASN A 45 16.96 0.27 -5.33
C ASN A 45 17.22 1.00 -4.00
N GLY A 46 16.65 2.19 -3.79
CA GLY A 46 16.96 3.06 -2.65
C GLY A 46 15.94 2.99 -1.51
N ASP A 47 14.76 2.43 -1.76
CA ASP A 47 13.67 2.37 -0.80
C ASP A 47 13.35 0.93 -0.38
N CYS A 48 12.58 0.79 0.70
CA CYS A 48 11.98 -0.46 1.11
C CYS A 48 10.53 -0.55 0.64
N PHE A 49 10.05 -1.76 0.38
CA PHE A 49 8.70 -2.02 -0.11
C PHE A 49 8.03 -3.12 0.70
N ILE A 50 6.72 -2.98 0.94
CA ILE A 50 5.87 -4.00 1.58
C ILE A 50 4.82 -4.41 0.55
N LEU A 51 4.88 -5.67 0.12
CA LEU A 51 3.83 -6.29 -0.68
C LEU A 51 2.88 -7.01 0.27
N ASP A 52 1.69 -6.45 0.45
CA ASP A 52 0.62 -6.99 1.29
C ASP A 52 -0.35 -7.80 0.43
N LEU A 53 -0.34 -9.12 0.63
CA LEU A 53 -1.15 -10.11 -0.07
C LEU A 53 -2.26 -10.70 0.82
N GLY A 54 -2.45 -10.20 2.04
CA GLY A 54 -3.29 -10.85 3.05
C GLY A 54 -2.62 -12.05 3.71
N ASN A 55 -3.41 -13.09 4.00
CA ASN A 55 -2.98 -14.38 4.58
C ASN A 55 -2.92 -15.48 3.52
#